data_AF-A0A522VA48-F1
#
_entry.id   AF-A0A522VA48-F1
#
_cell.length_a   1.000
_cell.length_b   1.000
_cell.length_c   1.000
_cell.angle_alpha   90.00
_cell.angle_beta   90.00
_cell.angle_gamma   90.00
#
_symmetry.space_group_name_H-M   'P 1'
#
loop_
_entity.id
_entity.type
_entity.pdbx_description
1 polymer ?
#
loop_
_entity_poly.entity_id
_entity_poly.type
_entity_poly.pdbx_seq_one_letter_code
_entity_poly.pdbx_strand_id
1 'polypeptide(L)'
;MNKLTPIITLATLAVLLTSAPAFAANYCNSVWTGKVERLRIYNQGANQKVFAYIAPGNNDSYVGYSENPNMINALFQNRNNQSGDEIQGYTGSDCKIQWLDY
;
A
#
# COMPACT_ATOMS: atom_id res chain seq x y z
N MET A 1 -6.39 67.02 -0.49
CA MET A 1 -7.20 65.82 -0.19
C MET A 1 -7.01 64.83 -1.33
N ASN A 2 -6.07 63.89 -1.20
CA ASN A 2 -5.87 62.82 -2.18
C ASN A 2 -6.30 61.50 -1.55
N LYS A 3 -7.23 60.81 -2.23
CA LYS A 3 -7.89 59.58 -1.78
C LYS A 3 -7.12 58.34 -2.25
N LEU A 4 -6.97 57.40 -1.30
CA LEU A 4 -7.04 55.93 -1.40
C LEU A 4 -6.19 55.18 -2.44
N THR A 5 -5.41 54.19 -1.97
CA THR A 5 -5.80 52.77 -2.17
C THR A 5 -5.05 51.86 -1.18
N PRO A 6 -5.72 50.96 -0.43
CA PRO A 6 -5.04 49.89 0.30
C PRO A 6 -4.66 48.75 -0.66
N ILE A 7 -3.38 48.34 -0.63
CA ILE A 7 -2.90 47.16 -1.35
C ILE A 7 -3.41 45.92 -0.58
N ILE A 8 -4.42 45.26 -1.13
CA ILE A 8 -4.85 43.93 -0.67
C ILE A 8 -3.94 42.92 -1.36
N THR A 9 -2.88 42.51 -0.67
CA THR A 9 -2.01 41.43 -1.14
C THR A 9 -2.75 40.11 -0.99
N LEU A 10 -3.17 39.51 -2.11
CA LEU A 10 -3.71 38.16 -2.15
C LEU A 10 -2.66 37.18 -1.61
N ALA A 11 -2.98 36.48 -0.52
CA ALA A 11 -2.24 35.30 -0.11
C ALA A 11 -2.54 34.17 -1.12
N THR A 12 -1.58 33.88 -1.99
CA THR A 12 -1.63 32.71 -2.87
C THR A 12 -1.43 31.45 -2.02
N LEU A 13 -2.52 30.72 -1.81
CA LEU A 13 -2.50 29.39 -1.21
C LEU A 13 -1.80 28.44 -2.17
N ALA A 14 -0.54 28.09 -1.88
CA ALA A 14 0.17 27.05 -2.60
C ALA A 14 -0.52 25.71 -2.31
N VAL A 15 -1.19 25.16 -3.33
CA VAL A 15 -1.73 23.80 -3.28
C VAL A 15 -0.54 22.85 -3.21
N LEU A 16 -0.38 22.18 -2.07
CA LEU A 16 0.53 21.04 -1.93
C LEU A 16 0.04 19.96 -2.89
N LEU A 17 0.73 19.78 -4.02
CA LEU A 17 0.62 18.57 -4.83
C LEU A 17 1.17 17.43 -3.98
N THR A 18 0.30 16.73 -3.25
CA THR A 18 0.65 15.42 -2.71
C THR A 18 0.68 14.46 -3.88
N SER A 19 1.87 14.14 -4.37
CA SER A 19 2.06 13.01 -5.27
C SER A 19 1.57 11.77 -4.53
N ALA A 20 0.36 11.31 -4.85
CA ALA A 20 -0.10 9.99 -4.42
C ALA A 20 0.93 8.99 -4.96
N PRO A 21 1.62 8.25 -4.09
CA PRO A 21 2.65 7.38 -4.57
C PRO A 21 2.00 6.17 -5.27
N ALA A 22 2.30 6.03 -6.55
CA ALA A 22 1.85 4.93 -7.40
C ALA A 22 2.62 3.66 -7.00
N PHE A 23 2.21 3.00 -5.91
CA PHE A 23 3.08 2.03 -5.27
C PHE A 23 2.96 0.57 -5.72
N ALA A 24 1.95 0.11 -6.47
CA ALA A 24 1.91 -1.33 -6.81
C ALA A 24 2.41 -1.71 -8.21
N ALA A 25 2.76 -0.74 -9.06
CA ALA A 25 3.04 -1.02 -10.47
C ALA A 25 4.52 -1.31 -10.81
N ASN A 26 5.47 -1.23 -9.86
CA ASN A 26 6.90 -1.23 -10.19
C ASN A 26 7.79 -2.23 -9.42
N TYR A 27 7.21 -3.15 -8.65
CA TYR A 27 7.99 -4.24 -8.06
C TYR A 27 8.03 -5.39 -9.07
N CYS A 28 8.89 -5.30 -10.08
CA CYS A 28 9.19 -6.41 -10.97
C CYS A 28 10.63 -6.87 -10.70
N ASN A 29 10.86 -8.18 -10.60
CA ASN A 29 12.18 -8.76 -10.33
C ASN A 29 12.90 -8.15 -9.10
N SER A 30 12.13 -7.73 -8.09
CA SER A 30 12.62 -6.98 -6.92
C SER A 30 12.17 -7.63 -5.61
N VAL A 31 12.94 -7.44 -4.54
CA VAL A 31 12.51 -7.78 -3.18
C VAL A 31 11.75 -6.59 -2.60
N TRP A 32 10.57 -6.84 -2.04
CA TRP A 32 9.77 -5.88 -1.30
C TRP A 32 9.86 -6.17 0.19
N THR A 33 9.95 -5.11 0.99
CA THR A 33 9.89 -5.16 2.44
C THR A 33 9.00 -4.01 2.90
N GLY A 34 8.02 -4.29 3.76
CA GLY A 34 7.19 -3.23 4.33
C GLY A 34 5.98 -3.72 5.11
N LYS A 35 5.00 -2.82 5.28
CA LYS A 35 3.73 -3.09 5.95
C LYS A 35 2.59 -3.25 4.95
N VAL A 36 1.74 -4.24 5.22
CA VAL A 36 0.48 -4.43 4.51
C VAL A 36 -0.60 -3.61 5.20
N GLU A 37 -1.17 -2.64 4.49
CA GLU A 37 -2.18 -1.73 5.04
C GLU A 37 -3.60 -2.31 4.93
N ARG A 38 -3.84 -3.21 3.97
CA ARG A 38 -5.16 -3.82 3.77
C ARG A 38 -5.06 -5.26 3.29
N LEU A 39 -5.95 -6.11 3.82
CA LEU A 39 -6.15 -7.49 3.38
C LEU A 39 -7.60 -7.69 2.93
N ARG A 40 -7.82 -8.41 1.83
CA ARG A 40 -9.14 -8.91 1.41
C ARG A 40 -9.15 -10.42 1.39
N ILE A 41 -10.16 -11.00 2.02
CA ILE A 41 -10.37 -12.45 2.09
C ILE A 41 -11.39 -12.84 1.03
N TYR A 42 -11.05 -13.85 0.24
CA TYR A 42 -11.98 -14.51 -0.68
C TYR A 42 -12.03 -15.99 -0.33
N ASN A 43 -13.23 -16.47 0.02
CA ASN A 43 -13.47 -17.89 0.18
C ASN A 43 -13.78 -18.48 -1.20
N GLN A 44 -12.86 -19.28 -1.73
CA GLN A 44 -13.10 -20.04 -2.97
C GLN A 44 -13.24 -21.53 -2.60
N GLY A 45 -14.46 -21.90 -2.18
CA GLY A 45 -14.76 -23.27 -1.75
C GLY A 45 -13.97 -23.66 -0.50
N ALA A 46 -13.19 -24.74 -0.59
CA ALA A 46 -12.36 -25.25 0.52
C ALA A 46 -11.06 -24.45 0.74
N ASN A 47 -10.70 -23.55 -0.19
CA ASN A 47 -9.45 -22.81 -0.13
C ASN A 47 -9.71 -21.33 0.19
N GLN A 48 -9.04 -20.82 1.23
CA GLN A 48 -9.08 -19.42 1.59
C GLN A 48 -7.94 -18.68 0.88
N LYS A 49 -8.30 -17.62 0.14
CA LYS A 49 -7.34 -16.79 -0.58
C LYS A 49 -7.33 -15.38 0.00
N VAL A 50 -6.16 -14.87 0.37
CA VAL A 50 -6.02 -13.53 0.93
C VAL A 50 -5.18 -12.67 0.01
N PHE A 51 -5.73 -11.52 -0.37
CA PHE A 51 -5.09 -10.53 -1.23
C PHE A 51 -4.59 -9.38 -0.35
N ALA A 52 -3.34 -8.99 -0.55
CA ALA A 52 -2.67 -7.95 0.21
C ALA A 52 -2.50 -6.68 -0.62
N TYR A 53 -2.64 -5.55 0.08
CA TYR A 53 -2.53 -4.21 -0.48
C TYR A 53 -1.68 -3.33 0.44
N ILE A 54 -0.81 -2.52 -0.15
CA ILE A 54 0.15 -1.65 0.55
C ILE A 54 -0.38 -0.26 0.85
N ALA A 55 -1.61 0.05 0.46
CA ALA A 55 -2.28 1.28 0.85
C ALA A 55 -3.79 1.05 1.00
N PRO A 56 -4.45 1.82 1.88
CA PRO A 56 -5.88 1.74 2.07
C PRO A 56 -6.65 2.23 0.82
N GLY A 57 -7.91 1.80 0.68
CA GLY A 57 -8.84 2.38 -0.29
C GLY A 57 -8.70 1.94 -1.75
N ASN A 58 -7.51 1.90 -2.34
CA ASN A 58 -7.35 1.66 -3.79
C ASN A 58 -7.03 0.19 -4.16
N ASN A 59 -7.61 -0.32 -5.24
CA ASN A 59 -7.23 -1.62 -5.84
C ASN A 59 -5.88 -1.55 -6.54
N ASP A 60 -5.44 -0.37 -6.98
CA ASP A 60 -4.11 -0.15 -7.59
C ASP A 60 -2.96 -0.32 -6.59
N SER A 61 -3.28 -0.51 -5.31
CA SER A 61 -2.32 -0.82 -4.26
C SER A 61 -2.13 -2.33 -4.07
N TYR A 62 -2.70 -3.15 -4.96
CA TYR A 62 -2.63 -4.61 -4.91
C TYR A 62 -1.23 -5.09 -5.20
N VAL A 63 -0.66 -5.86 -4.28
CA VAL A 63 0.72 -6.33 -4.43
C VAL A 63 0.86 -7.84 -4.52
N GLY A 64 -0.10 -8.63 -4.05
CA GLY A 64 0.05 -10.09 -4.09
C GLY A 64 -1.06 -10.81 -3.33
N TYR A 65 -1.07 -12.14 -3.41
CA TYR A 65 -2.00 -12.97 -2.65
C TYR A 65 -1.30 -14.18 -2.03
N SER A 66 -1.92 -14.78 -1.01
CA SER A 66 -1.51 -16.07 -0.47
C SER A 66 -2.72 -16.98 -0.25
N GLU A 67 -2.49 -18.28 -0.38
CA GLU A 67 -3.42 -19.36 -0.03
C GLU A 67 -2.84 -20.24 1.09
N ASN A 68 -1.58 -20.00 1.50
CA ASN A 68 -0.94 -20.72 2.60
C ASN A 68 -1.43 -20.17 3.96
N PRO A 69 -1.99 -21.00 4.85
CA PRO A 69 -2.51 -20.55 6.15
C PRO A 69 -1.49 -19.84 7.05
N ASN A 70 -0.23 -20.29 7.06
CA ASN A 70 0.83 -19.68 7.88
C ASN A 70 1.17 -18.28 7.37
N MET A 71 1.33 -18.16 6.05
CA MET A 71 1.56 -16.87 5.40
C MET A 71 0.37 -15.91 5.58
N ILE A 72 -0.85 -16.42 5.49
CA ILE A 72 -2.05 -15.63 5.77
C ILE A 72 -1.99 -15.07 7.20
N ASN A 73 -1.64 -15.90 8.19
CA ASN A 73 -1.48 -15.46 9.57
C ASN A 73 -0.39 -14.38 9.72
N ALA A 74 0.77 -14.57 9.09
CA ALA A 74 1.87 -13.59 9.08
C ALA A 74 1.42 -12.24 8.48
N LEU A 75 0.69 -12.26 7.36
CA LEU A 75 0.12 -11.06 6.75
C LEU A 75 -0.85 -10.33 7.68
N PHE A 76 -1.71 -11.06 8.42
CA PHE A 76 -2.61 -10.46 9.40
C PHE A 76 -1.86 -9.84 10.59
N GLN A 77 -0.81 -10.50 11.08
CA GLN A 77 0.02 -9.98 12.17
C GLN A 77 0.77 -8.72 11.75
N ASN A 78 1.35 -8.71 10.55
CA ASN A 78 2.03 -7.54 9.98
C ASN A 78 1.05 -6.35 9.84
N ARG A 79 -0.13 -6.57 9.25
CA ARG A 79 -1.18 -5.53 9.12
C ARG A 79 -1.60 -4.96 10.47
N ASN A 80 -1.81 -5.82 11.46
CA ASN A 80 -2.24 -5.40 12.80
C ASN A 80 -1.11 -4.80 13.63
N ASN A 81 0.10 -4.66 13.06
CA ASN A 81 1.30 -4.22 13.76
C ASN A 81 1.59 -5.05 15.02
N GLN A 82 1.20 -6.33 15.02
CA GLN A 82 1.35 -7.24 16.15
C GLN A 82 2.74 -7.86 16.21
N SER A 83 3.41 -8.02 15.06
CA SER A 83 4.80 -8.48 15.00
C SER A 83 5.81 -7.34 15.14
N GLY A 84 5.45 -6.10 14.80
CA GLY A 84 6.41 -5.00 14.63
C GLY A 84 7.31 -5.15 13.38
N ASP A 85 7.47 -6.38 12.91
CA ASP A 85 8.30 -6.76 11.78
C ASP A 85 7.63 -6.46 10.43
N GLU A 86 8.42 -5.92 9.51
CA GLU A 86 8.07 -5.79 8.10
C GLU A 86 8.07 -7.17 7.44
N ILE A 87 7.08 -7.44 6.60
CA ILE A 87 7.03 -8.69 5.84
C ILE A 87 7.81 -8.52 4.55
N GLN A 88 8.56 -9.56 4.18
CA GLN A 88 9.31 -9.60 2.92
C GLN A 88 8.58 -10.44 1.88
N GLY A 89 8.78 -10.05 0.62
CA GLY A 89 8.39 -10.89 -0.49
C GLY A 89 9.21 -10.57 -1.73
N TYR A 90 9.23 -11.49 -2.67
CA TYR A 90 9.91 -11.32 -3.94
C TYR A 90 8.90 -11.14 -5.06
N THR A 91 9.21 -10.29 -6.02
CA THR A 91 8.41 -10.11 -7.23
C THR A 91 9.10 -10.75 -8.41
N GLY A 92 8.40 -11.67 -9.07
CA GLY A 92 8.89 -12.29 -10.30
C GLY A 92 8.60 -11.45 -11.54
N SER A 93 8.58 -12.11 -12.70
CA SER A 93 8.26 -11.48 -13.99
C SER A 93 6.80 -11.06 -14.15
N ASP A 94 5.91 -11.52 -13.27
CA ASP A 94 4.50 -11.16 -13.22
C ASP A 94 4.22 -9.93 -12.34
N CYS A 95 5.28 -9.32 -11.78
CA CYS A 95 5.26 -8.13 -10.93
C CYS A 95 4.31 -8.24 -9.72
N LYS A 96 4.10 -9.48 -9.24
CA LYS A 96 3.33 -9.77 -8.02
C LYS A 96 4.26 -10.27 -6.93
N ILE A 97 4.03 -9.80 -5.72
CA ILE A 97 4.74 -10.26 -4.53
C ILE A 97 4.32 -11.68 -4.21
N GLN A 98 5.29 -12.57 -4.28
CA GLN A 98 5.29 -13.87 -3.63
C GLN A 98 5.85 -13.68 -2.23
N TRP A 99 5.00 -13.93 -1.24
CA TRP A 99 5.35 -13.73 0.16
C TRP A 99 6.24 -14.85 0.68
N LEU A 100 7.26 -14.50 1.48
CA LEU A 100 8.18 -15.44 2.10
C LEU A 100 7.87 -15.55 3.60
N ASP A 101 7.68 -16.78 4.08
CA ASP A 101 7.59 -17.11 5.51
C ASP A 101 8.95 -17.68 5.91
N TYR A 102 9.62 -17.08 6.90
CA TYR A 102 10.90 -17.57 7.44
C TYR A 102 10.67 -18.25 8.79
#